data_AF-A0ABD7EN39-F1
#
_entry.id   AF-A0ABD7EN39-F1
#
_cell.length_a   1.000
_cell.length_b   1.000
_cell.length_c   1.000
_cell.angle_alpha   90.00
_cell.angle_beta   90.00
_cell.angle_gamma   90.00
#
_symmetry.space_group_name_H-M   'P 1'
#
loop_
_entity.id
_entity.type
_entity.pdbx_description
1 polymer ?
#
loop_
_entity_poly.entity_id
_entity_poly.type
_entity_poly.pdbx_seq_one_letter_code
_entity_poly.pdbx_strand_id
1 'polypeptide(L)' 'MDNANEVIGANEQKTPFHLLPQEEQQRILDANQKRVREAPTLHEWDIRVPTPLAWIFIIIMCLFSTLFLGGEGFY' A
#
# COMPACT_ATOMS: atom_id res chain seq x y z
N MET A 1 -7.21 -16.49 8.67
CA MET A 1 -6.27 -15.63 7.92
C MET A 1 -7.16 -14.68 7.17
N ASP A 2 -7.43 -13.55 7.80
CA ASP A 2 -8.43 -12.62 7.31
C ASP A 2 -7.80 -11.81 6.18
N ASN A 3 -8.29 -12.06 4.98
CA ASN A 3 -7.91 -11.37 3.77
C ASN A 3 -8.31 -9.90 3.89
N ALA A 4 -7.47 -9.08 4.50
CA ALA A 4 -7.65 -7.63 4.69
C ALA A 4 -7.56 -6.83 3.37
N ASN A 5 -7.67 -7.50 2.22
CA ASN A 5 -7.61 -6.88 0.89
C ASN A 5 -8.98 -6.79 0.22
N GLU A 6 -10.05 -7.18 0.91
CA GLU A 6 -11.41 -6.93 0.45
C GLU A 6 -11.78 -5.48 0.81
N VAL A 7 -12.24 -4.72 -0.19
CA VAL A 7 -12.75 -3.33 -0.06
C VAL A 7 -11.68 -2.23 -0.04
N ILE A 8 -10.78 -2.22 -1.04
CA ILE A 8 -10.44 -0.92 -1.67
C ILE A 8 -11.66 -0.49 -2.49
N GLY A 9 -12.68 0.02 -1.78
CA GLY A 9 -13.98 0.46 -2.32
C GLY A 9 -13.85 1.74 -3.14
N ALA A 10 -13.07 1.69 -4.22
CA ALA A 10 -12.89 2.79 -5.16
C ALA A 10 -13.91 2.76 -6.31
N ASN A 11 -14.83 1.78 -6.37
CA ASN A 11 -15.79 1.67 -7.47
C ASN A 11 -17.09 0.91 -7.14
N GLU A 12 -17.77 1.28 -6.04
CA GLU A 12 -19.10 0.70 -5.72
C GLU A 12 -20.26 1.67 -5.95
N GLN A 13 -20.00 2.88 -6.45
CA GLN A 13 -21.10 3.80 -6.73
C GLN A 13 -21.82 3.35 -8.00
N LYS A 14 -22.98 2.71 -7.82
CA LYS A 14 -23.84 2.23 -8.92
C LYS A 14 -24.19 3.32 -9.95
N THR A 15 -24.18 4.57 -9.52
CA THR A 15 -24.38 5.75 -10.35
C THR A 15 -23.08 6.56 -10.40
N PRO A 16 -22.53 6.86 -11.59
CA PRO A 16 -21.36 7.71 -11.74
C PRO A 16 -21.50 9.06 -11.00
N PHE A 17 -20.42 9.51 -10.36
CA PHE A 17 -20.38 10.73 -9.54
C PHE A 17 -20.92 11.97 -10.26
N HIS A 18 -20.62 12.14 -11.55
CA HIS A 18 -21.06 13.28 -12.35
C HIS A 18 -22.57 13.29 -12.66
N LEU A 19 -23.28 12.18 -12.46
CA LEU A 19 -24.72 12.07 -12.64
C LEU A 19 -25.52 12.34 -11.35
N LEU A 20 -24.82 12.56 -10.24
CA LEU A 20 -25.47 12.88 -8.96
C LEU A 20 -25.91 14.34 -8.91
N PRO A 21 -26.97 14.65 -8.14
CA PRO A 21 -27.30 16.03 -7.79
C PRO A 21 -26.12 16.74 -7.12
N GLN A 22 -26.00 18.05 -7.36
CA GLN A 22 -24.87 18.86 -6.89
C GLN A 22 -24.70 18.84 -5.36
N GLU A 23 -25.81 18.74 -4.62
CA GLU A 23 -25.81 18.61 -3.15
C GLU A 23 -25.16 17.30 -2.68
N GLU A 24 -25.47 16.20 -3.37
CA GLU A 24 -24.90 14.87 -3.08
C GLU A 24 -23.40 14.84 -3.42
N GLN A 25 -23.02 15.46 -4.55
CA GLN A 25 -21.62 15.61 -4.94
C GLN A 25 -20.82 16.38 -3.89
N GLN A 26 -21.38 17.48 -3.38
CA GLN A 26 -20.72 18.29 -2.36
C GLN A 26 -20.53 17.52 -1.05
N ARG A 27 -21.55 16.75 -0.63
CA ARG A 27 -21.46 15.90 0.57
C ARG A 27 -20.37 14.84 0.45
N ILE A 28 -20.28 14.19 -0.70
CA ILE A 28 -19.24 13.17 -0.97
C ILE A 28 -17.85 13.81 -0.99
N LEU A 29 -17.71 14.99 -1.60
CA LEU A 29 -16.43 15.69 -1.65
C LEU A 29 -15.94 16.06 -0.25
N ASP A 30 -16.82 16.62 0.59
CA ASP A 30 -16.49 16.99 1.96
C ASP A 30 -16.09 15.77 2.81
N ALA A 31 -16.86 14.68 2.70
CA ALA A 31 -16.55 13.43 3.39
C ALA A 31 -15.20 12.84 2.93
N ASN A 32 -14.91 12.85 1.63
CA ASN A 32 -13.64 12.36 1.09
C ASN A 32 -12.47 13.26 1.53
N GLN A 33 -12.64 14.58 1.50
CA GLN A 33 -11.61 15.51 1.94
C GLN A 33 -11.27 15.31 3.42
N LYS A 34 -12.28 15.06 4.26
CA LYS A 34 -12.08 14.71 5.67
C LYS A 34 -11.29 13.40 5.82
N ARG A 35 -11.69 12.35 5.11
CA ARG A 35 -10.99 11.05 5.13
C ARG A 35 -9.55 11.14 4.64
N VAL A 36 -9.27 11.97 3.64
CA VAL A 36 -7.90 12.20 3.14
C VAL A 36 -7.06 12.93 4.18
N ARG A 37 -7.64 13.90 4.90
CA ARG A 37 -6.94 14.62 5.97
C ARG A 37 -6.67 13.73 7.18
N GLU A 38 -7.60 12.85 7.50
CA GLU A 38 -7.51 11.93 8.64
C GLU A 38 -6.77 10.63 8.29
N ALA A 39 -6.41 10.41 7.03
CA ALA A 39 -5.66 9.25 6.62
C ALA A 39 -4.28 9.26 7.28
N PRO A 40 -3.87 8.16 7.93
CA PRO A 40 -2.57 8.10 8.58
C PRO A 40 -1.45 8.26 7.54
N THR A 41 -0.43 9.01 7.90
CA THR A 41 0.76 9.17 7.06
C THR A 41 1.57 7.88 7.04
N LEU A 42 2.38 7.65 5.99
CA LEU A 42 3.16 6.41 5.84
C LEU A 42 4.02 6.07 7.08
N HIS A 43 4.47 7.09 7.81
CA HIS A 43 5.23 6.90 9.04
C HIS A 43 4.40 6.40 10.23
N GLU A 44 3.10 6.70 10.24
CA GLU A 44 2.14 6.26 11.25
C GLU A 44 1.59 4.85 10.96
N TRP A 45 1.91 4.29 9.79
CA TRP A 45 1.50 2.95 9.46
C TRP A 45 2.31 1.95 10.27
N ASP A 46 1.61 1.07 10.99
CA ASP A 46 2.19 -0.06 11.68
C ASP A 46 2.57 -1.17 10.67
N ILE A 47 3.55 -0.87 9.82
CA ILE A 47 4.08 -1.79 8.81
C ILE A 47 4.96 -2.82 9.54
N ARG A 48 4.32 -3.87 10.04
CA ARG A 48 5.04 -5.02 10.60
C ARG A 48 5.43 -5.96 9.48
N VAL A 49 6.73 -6.07 9.21
CA VAL A 49 7.26 -7.17 8.41
C VAL A 49 7.39 -8.38 9.33
N PRO A 50 6.70 -9.50 9.05
CA PRO A 50 6.93 -10.75 9.76
C PRO A 50 8.42 -11.08 9.78
N THR A 51 8.98 -11.35 10.96
CA THR A 51 10.41 -11.65 11.16
C THR A 51 10.96 -12.68 10.16
N PRO A 52 10.22 -13.75 9.78
CA PRO A 52 10.69 -14.71 8.77
C PRO A 52 10.90 -14.08 7.39
N LEU A 53 10.05 -13.14 6.97
CA LEU A 53 10.19 -12.46 5.68
C LEU A 53 11.41 -11.54 5.66
N ALA A 54 11.72 -10.87 6.77
CA ALA A 54 12.94 -10.06 6.88
C ALA A 54 14.21 -10.91 6.69
N TRP A 55 14.28 -12.10 7.28
CA TRP A 55 15.40 -13.03 7.09
C TRP A 55 15.53 -13.50 5.64
N ILE A 56 14.42 -13.81 4.98
CA ILE A 56 14.42 -14.19 3.56
C ILE A 56 14.99 -13.05 2.70
N PHE A 57 14.56 -11.81 2.93
CA PHE A 57 15.11 -10.64 2.21
C PHE A 57 16.61 -10.48 2.43
N ILE A 58 17.09 -10.61 3.67
CA ILE A 58 18.53 -10.52 3.98
C ILE A 58 19.31 -11.60 3.23
N ILE A 59 18.84 -12.85 3.25
CA ILE A 59 19.49 -13.97 2.54
C ILE A 59 19.52 -13.70 1.04
N ILE A 60 18.41 -13.26 0.44
CA ILE A 60 18.34 -12.94 -0.99
C ILE A 60 19.34 -11.82 -1.33
N MET A 61 19.41 -10.75 -0.54
CA MET A 61 20.34 -9.65 -0.77
C MET A 61 21.81 -10.11 -0.65
N CYS A 62 22.15 -10.90 0.36
CA CYS A 62 23.50 -11.46 0.51
C CYS A 62 23.87 -12.36 -0.68
N LEU A 63 22.98 -13.27 -1.07
CA LEU A 63 23.20 -14.17 -2.20
C LEU A 63 23.33 -13.40 -3.51
N PHE A 64 22.46 -12.41 -3.74
CA PHE A 64 22.53 -11.54 -4.91
C PHE A 64 23.85 -10.76 -4.96
N SER A 65 24.28 -10.16 -3.84
CA SER A 65 25.59 -9.50 -3.77
C SER A 65 26.74 -10.47 -4.06
N THR A 66 26.71 -11.71 -3.56
CA THR A 66 27.77 -12.68 -3.87
C THR A 66 27.77 -13.12 -5.34
N LEU A 67 26.58 -13.33 -5.93
CA LEU A 67 26.44 -13.76 -7.33
C LEU A 67 26.77 -12.66 -8.34
N PHE A 68 26.46 -11.40 -8.03
CA PHE A 68 26.60 -10.28 -8.97
C PHE A 68 27.78 -9.35 -8.68
N LEU A 69 28.30 -9.31 -7.44
CA LEU A 69 29.45 -8.45 -7.06
C LEU A 69 30.69 -9.25 -6.64
N GLY A 70 30.58 -10.55 -6.34
CA GLY A 70 31.67 -11.39 -5.83
C GLY A 70 32.39 -12.25 -6.87
N GLY A 71 32.20 -12.00 -8.17
CA GLY A 71 32.64 -12.88 -9.25
C GLY A 71 34.00 -12.56 -9.91
N GLU A 72 34.79 -11.60 -9.42
CA GLU A 72 36.11 -11.25 -10.03
C GLU A 72 37.17 -10.85 -8.98
N GLY A 73 37.36 -11.67 -7.93
CA GLY A 73 38.28 -11.33 -6.84
C GLY A 73 39.20 -12.44 -6.32
N PHE A 74 39.22 -13.61 -6.95
CA PHE A 74 40.15 -14.68 -6.60
C PHE A 74 40.57 -15.44 -7.85
N TYR A 75 41.58 -14.92 -8.56
CA TYR A 75 42.72 -15.65 -9.13
C TYR A 75 43.72 -14.67 -9.74
#